data_AF-A0A4Q4U5E6-F1
#
_entry.id   AF-A0A4Q4U5E6-F1
#
_cell.length_a   1.000
_cell.length_b   1.000
_cell.length_c   1.000
_cell.angle_alpha   90.00
_cell.angle_beta   90.00
_cell.angle_gamma   90.00
#
_symmetry.space_group_name_H-M   'P 1'
#
loop_
_entity.id
_entity.type
_entity.pdbx_description
1 polymer ?
#
loop_
_entity_poly.entity_id
_entity_poly.type
_entity_poly.pdbx_seq_one_letter_code
_entity_poly.pdbx_strand_id
1 'polypeptide(L)'
;MQNQPYLQAGIAVVEFDYTAVAPDRNAKTGAFWALYNGRDIAPHTRDRRRPDGLGLGLPPHAGRAERDGGGDRRGAGGGGGVLAAGQGGPGAGLFDPWIALTMPMSSGVQGLGPYRYASLSGQGETLENSKSGAPWWSSSGLGRFVDHASSLPFDAHTIAAALAPRALVIDQGTADPFVNSKGTSVVVYPAAKRVYEWLGVGDRIGISVRGGGHCDLSGFTSVLPFVQKILLNQTISKNYDNLGSYGSPMTAAFPWVTATPKVPSGWWTIQRT
;
A
#
# COMPACT_ATOMS: atom_id res chain seq x y z
N MET A 1 0.14 -4.43 15.51
CA MET A 1 0.99 -3.26 15.21
C MET A 1 1.74 -2.81 16.49
N GLN A 2 2.81 -2.02 16.38
CA GLN A 2 3.31 -1.25 17.53
C GLN A 2 2.51 0.06 17.61
N ASN A 3 1.44 0.09 18.40
CA ASN A 3 0.54 1.24 18.47
C ASN A 3 1.18 2.39 19.25
N GLN A 4 1.97 2.09 20.27
CA GLN A 4 2.56 3.06 21.19
C GLN A 4 3.38 4.17 20.50
N PRO A 5 4.30 3.89 19.56
CA PRO A 5 5.02 4.93 18.83
C PRO A 5 4.12 5.92 18.07
N TYR A 6 2.99 5.44 17.52
CA TYR A 6 2.05 6.28 16.78
C TYR A 6 1.25 7.16 17.74
N LEU A 7 0.76 6.57 18.83
CA LEU A 7 0.05 7.32 19.88
C LEU A 7 0.95 8.41 20.51
N GLN A 8 2.22 8.10 20.76
CA GLN A 8 3.22 9.06 21.26
C GLN A 8 3.53 10.18 20.26
N ALA A 9 3.42 9.89 18.96
CA ALA A 9 3.54 10.88 17.89
C ALA A 9 2.27 11.74 17.71
N GLY A 10 1.23 11.54 18.52
CA GLY A 10 -0.05 12.24 18.39
C GLY A 10 -0.93 11.71 17.25
N ILE A 11 -0.65 10.50 16.77
CA ILE A 11 -1.41 9.84 15.71
C ILE A 11 -2.35 8.83 16.37
N ALA A 12 -3.67 9.04 16.22
CA ALA A 12 -4.67 8.08 16.66
C ALA A 12 -4.45 6.73 15.96
N VAL A 13 -4.92 5.63 16.54
CA VAL A 13 -4.84 4.28 15.96
C VAL A 13 -6.22 3.65 16.02
N VAL A 14 -6.72 3.18 14.88
CA VAL A 14 -8.03 2.52 14.75
C VAL A 14 -7.83 1.13 14.17
N GLU A 15 -8.23 0.11 14.90
CA GLU A 15 -8.13 -1.28 14.46
C GLU A 15 -9.42 -1.69 13.72
N PHE A 16 -9.27 -2.28 12.55
CA PHE A 16 -10.38 -2.84 11.76
C PHE A 16 -10.27 -4.35 11.73
N ASP A 17 -11.31 -5.01 12.23
CA ASP A 17 -11.44 -6.46 12.15
C ASP A 17 -11.89 -6.90 10.75
N TYR A 18 -10.91 -7.14 9.88
CA TYR A 18 -11.16 -7.68 8.55
C TYR A 18 -11.76 -9.09 8.59
N THR A 19 -11.61 -9.84 9.69
CA THR A 19 -12.09 -11.22 9.77
C THR A 19 -13.61 -11.31 9.86
N ALA A 20 -14.26 -10.31 10.46
CA ALA A 20 -15.71 -10.15 10.46
C ALA A 20 -16.27 -9.77 9.07
N VAL A 21 -15.46 -9.12 8.23
CA VAL A 21 -15.89 -8.65 6.90
C VAL A 21 -15.65 -9.71 5.83
N ALA A 22 -14.42 -10.22 5.77
CA ALA A 22 -14.03 -11.30 4.88
C ALA A 22 -12.74 -11.98 5.38
N PRO A 23 -12.88 -13.09 6.12
CA PRO A 23 -11.77 -13.77 6.76
C PRO A 23 -10.80 -14.36 5.75
N ASP A 24 -9.54 -14.48 6.16
CA ASP A 24 -8.43 -15.05 5.37
C ASP A 24 -8.56 -16.58 5.26
N ARG A 25 -9.61 -17.03 4.55
CA ARG A 25 -9.91 -18.43 4.31
C ARG A 25 -10.79 -18.57 3.07
N ASN A 26 -10.81 -19.77 2.52
CA ASN A 26 -11.63 -20.08 1.34
C ASN A 26 -13.14 -19.96 1.58
N ALA A 27 -13.57 -20.09 2.84
CA ALA A 27 -14.99 -19.98 3.18
C ALA A 27 -15.45 -18.52 2.98
N LYS A 28 -16.27 -18.30 1.93
CA LYS A 28 -16.92 -17.02 1.58
C LYS A 28 -17.94 -16.60 2.66
N THR A 29 -17.41 -16.17 3.81
CA THR A 29 -18.13 -15.90 5.06
C THR A 29 -17.82 -14.49 5.55
N GLY A 30 -18.67 -13.90 6.38
CA GLY A 30 -18.49 -12.51 6.84
C GLY A 30 -19.36 -11.51 6.06
N ALA A 31 -19.38 -10.27 6.54
CA ALA A 31 -20.33 -9.25 6.10
C ALA A 31 -20.29 -8.98 4.58
N PHE A 32 -19.10 -8.99 3.97
CA PHE A 32 -18.95 -8.79 2.53
C PHE A 32 -19.65 -9.89 1.73
N TRP A 33 -19.36 -11.14 2.06
CA TRP A 33 -19.89 -12.27 1.31
C TRP A 33 -21.39 -12.47 1.52
N ALA A 34 -21.90 -12.10 2.70
CA ALA A 34 -23.33 -12.04 2.97
C ALA A 34 -24.04 -10.99 2.10
N LEU A 35 -23.48 -9.78 2.00
CA LEU A 35 -24.05 -8.70 1.21
C LEU A 35 -24.07 -9.00 -0.29
N TYR A 36 -23.00 -9.62 -0.81
CA TYR A 36 -22.83 -9.90 -2.24
C TYR A 36 -23.24 -11.33 -2.64
N ASN A 37 -23.92 -12.06 -1.75
CA ASN A 37 -24.44 -13.41 -1.99
C ASN A 37 -23.37 -14.36 -2.57
N GLY A 38 -22.17 -14.35 -1.99
CA GLY A 38 -21.06 -15.22 -2.41
C GLY A 38 -20.45 -14.93 -3.79
N ARG A 39 -20.88 -13.88 -4.50
CA ARG A 39 -20.36 -13.54 -5.83
C ARG A 39 -18.92 -13.05 -5.75
N ASP A 40 -18.09 -13.55 -6.68
CA ASP A 40 -16.71 -13.10 -6.86
C ASP A 40 -16.68 -11.79 -7.66
N ILE A 41 -16.96 -10.68 -7.00
CA ILE A 41 -17.02 -9.33 -7.61
C ILE A 41 -15.70 -8.57 -7.50
N ALA A 42 -14.58 -9.28 -7.63
CA ALA A 42 -13.22 -8.77 -7.46
C ALA A 42 -12.84 -8.43 -5.99
N PRO A 43 -12.56 -9.44 -5.14
CA PRO A 43 -12.17 -9.28 -3.73
C PRO A 43 -10.87 -8.47 -3.49
N HIS A 44 -10.14 -8.05 -4.54
CA HIS A 44 -9.08 -7.05 -4.38
C HIS A 44 -9.60 -5.71 -3.84
N THR A 45 -10.92 -5.49 -3.80
CA THR A 45 -11.55 -4.21 -3.44
C THR A 45 -11.73 -3.94 -1.95
N ARG A 46 -11.30 -4.79 -1.01
CA ARG A 46 -11.31 -4.42 0.42
C ARG A 46 -10.42 -5.32 1.27
N ASP A 47 -9.28 -4.73 1.65
CA ASP A 47 -8.47 -4.95 2.85
C ASP A 47 -8.33 -6.41 3.36
N ARG A 48 -7.27 -7.12 2.95
CA ARG A 48 -6.94 -8.48 3.45
C ARG A 48 -5.43 -8.74 3.56
N ARG A 49 -4.85 -8.52 4.75
CA ARG A 49 -4.05 -9.47 5.59
C ARG A 49 -3.41 -8.74 6.80
N ARG A 50 -3.64 -9.31 8.00
CA ARG A 50 -3.24 -8.99 9.41
C ARG A 50 -4.01 -7.83 10.11
N PRO A 51 -4.21 -7.92 11.45
CA PRO A 51 -5.43 -7.55 12.22
C PRO A 51 -5.75 -6.06 12.34
N ASP A 52 -4.99 -5.21 11.69
CA ASP A 52 -5.03 -3.78 11.94
C ASP A 52 -5.26 -3.10 10.58
N GLY A 53 -6.42 -3.35 9.95
CA GLY A 53 -6.87 -2.57 8.80
C GLY A 53 -7.02 -1.11 9.23
N LEU A 54 -5.92 -0.38 9.19
CA LEU A 54 -5.84 0.88 9.90
C LEU A 54 -6.64 1.91 9.10
N GLY A 55 -7.70 2.49 9.64
CA GLY A 55 -8.31 3.70 9.06
C GLY A 55 -7.86 4.91 9.86
N LEU A 56 -6.68 5.50 9.61
CA LEU A 56 -6.24 6.66 10.40
C LEU A 56 -6.83 7.98 9.91
N GLY A 57 -8.07 8.28 10.29
CA GLY A 57 -8.53 9.66 10.22
C GLY A 57 -7.91 10.48 11.36
N LEU A 58 -7.28 11.61 11.03
CA LEU A 58 -7.49 12.80 11.87
C LEU A 58 -9.01 13.08 11.81
N PRO A 59 -9.70 13.30 12.94
CA PRO A 59 -11.16 13.33 12.95
C PRO A 59 -11.68 14.35 11.93
N PRO A 60 -12.41 13.93 10.88
CA PRO A 60 -13.23 14.84 10.14
C PRO A 60 -14.47 15.08 10.98
N HIS A 61 -14.60 16.25 11.58
CA HIS A 61 -15.93 16.79 11.78
C HIS A 61 -16.55 17.07 10.39
N ALA A 62 -17.07 16.04 9.73
CA ALA A 62 -18.13 16.13 8.72
C ALA A 62 -18.51 14.74 8.16
N GLY A 63 -19.68 14.23 8.56
CA GLY A 63 -20.58 13.57 7.62
C GLY A 63 -20.65 12.03 7.59
N ARG A 64 -21.02 11.39 8.70
CA ARG A 64 -22.22 10.51 8.85
C ARG A 64 -22.16 9.79 10.21
N ALA A 65 -22.21 10.59 11.28
CA ALA A 65 -22.74 10.11 12.56
C ALA A 65 -24.26 10.13 12.42
N GLU A 66 -24.89 8.95 12.40
CA GLU A 66 -26.29 8.86 12.77
C GLU A 66 -26.36 9.19 14.28
N ARG A 67 -26.94 10.37 14.57
CA ARG A 67 -27.52 10.87 15.83
C ARG A 67 -26.92 10.34 17.15
N ASP A 68 -26.22 11.22 17.86
CA ASP A 68 -26.67 11.76 19.16
C ASP A 68 -25.68 12.81 19.74
N GLY A 69 -26.20 13.93 20.25
CA GLY A 69 -25.53 14.78 21.25
C GLY A 69 -24.71 15.98 20.73
N GLY A 70 -25.04 17.20 21.18
CA GLY A 70 -24.50 18.48 20.69
C GLY A 70 -23.11 18.89 21.19
N GLY A 71 -22.50 19.84 20.47
CA GLY A 71 -21.20 20.45 20.80
C GLY A 71 -20.65 21.31 19.65
N ASP A 72 -20.05 22.45 19.96
CA ASP A 72 -19.86 23.65 19.13
C ASP A 72 -18.90 23.55 17.93
N ARG A 73 -19.12 24.41 16.92
CA ARG A 73 -18.40 24.50 15.63
C ARG A 73 -17.28 25.55 15.71
N ARG A 74 -16.05 25.23 15.25
CA ARG A 74 -15.07 26.15 14.61
C ARG A 74 -13.77 25.42 14.18
N GLY A 75 -13.38 25.53 12.90
CA GLY A 75 -11.96 25.57 12.46
C GLY A 75 -11.33 24.36 11.73
N ALA A 76 -11.06 24.55 10.42
CA ALA A 76 -9.97 24.01 9.58
C ALA A 76 -9.87 22.52 9.15
N GLY A 77 -10.06 22.26 7.83
CA GLY A 77 -9.09 21.58 6.96
C GLY A 77 -9.03 20.04 6.88
N GLY A 78 -9.78 19.43 5.94
CA GLY A 78 -9.48 18.20 5.19
C GLY A 78 -8.83 16.99 5.90
N GLY A 79 -9.63 16.13 6.55
CA GLY A 79 -9.16 14.88 7.16
C GLY A 79 -8.98 13.73 6.15
N GLY A 80 -7.79 13.12 6.12
CA GLY A 80 -7.47 11.94 5.30
C GLY A 80 -6.90 10.79 6.14
N GLY A 81 -7.25 9.56 5.74
CA GLY A 81 -6.92 8.26 6.33
C GLY A 81 -5.47 7.80 6.12
N VAL A 82 -4.88 7.00 7.02
CA VAL A 82 -3.71 6.15 6.71
C VAL A 82 -4.07 4.69 6.84
N LEU A 83 -3.75 3.88 5.83
CA LEU A 83 -3.88 2.42 5.90
C LEU A 83 -2.55 1.72 6.07
N ALA A 84 -2.45 0.87 7.09
CA ALA A 84 -1.39 -0.11 7.24
C ALA A 84 -1.99 -1.50 7.03
N ALA A 85 -1.52 -2.25 6.05
CA ALA A 85 -1.90 -3.65 5.87
C ALA A 85 -0.81 -4.36 5.07
N GLY A 86 -0.80 -5.70 5.11
CA GLY A 86 0.06 -6.50 4.25
C GLY A 86 -0.40 -6.43 2.78
N GLN A 87 -0.86 -7.55 2.24
CA GLN A 87 -1.32 -7.65 0.84
C GLN A 87 -2.57 -6.82 0.54
N GLY A 88 -3.39 -6.53 1.55
CA GLY A 88 -4.63 -5.75 1.43
C GLY A 88 -4.48 -4.23 1.34
N GLY A 89 -3.36 -3.69 1.83
CA GLY A 89 -3.13 -2.25 1.94
C GLY A 89 -3.22 -1.51 0.61
N PRO A 90 -2.52 -1.98 -0.44
CA PRO A 90 -2.61 -1.36 -1.77
C PRO A 90 -4.03 -1.37 -2.34
N GLY A 91 -4.81 -2.44 -2.10
CA GLY A 91 -6.19 -2.53 -2.58
C GLY A 91 -7.11 -1.50 -1.92
N ALA A 92 -7.11 -1.43 -0.59
CA ALA A 92 -7.94 -0.47 0.12
C ALA A 92 -7.51 0.98 -0.17
N GLY A 93 -6.20 1.25 -0.24
CA GLY A 93 -5.67 2.52 -0.73
C GLY A 93 -6.18 2.86 -2.13
N LEU A 94 -6.15 1.91 -3.07
CA LEU A 94 -6.55 2.13 -4.46
C LEU A 94 -8.03 2.50 -4.61
N PHE A 95 -8.92 1.88 -3.83
CA PHE A 95 -10.37 2.02 -4.01
C PHE A 95 -11.03 3.04 -3.09
N ASP A 96 -10.39 3.46 -2.00
CA ASP A 96 -10.92 4.48 -1.12
C ASP A 96 -10.12 5.79 -1.26
N PRO A 97 -10.73 6.85 -1.85
CA PRO A 97 -10.05 8.12 -2.09
C PRO A 97 -9.76 8.89 -0.81
N TRP A 98 -10.39 8.56 0.32
CA TRP A 98 -10.22 9.25 1.60
C TRP A 98 -8.92 8.89 2.31
N ILE A 99 -8.20 7.88 1.81
CA ILE A 99 -6.91 7.48 2.38
C ILE A 99 -5.81 8.37 1.82
N ALA A 100 -5.27 9.23 2.67
CA ALA A 100 -4.15 10.12 2.37
C ALA A 100 -2.80 9.38 2.23
N LEU A 101 -2.57 8.28 2.98
CA LEU A 101 -1.33 7.51 2.95
C LEU A 101 -1.59 6.00 3.00
N THR A 102 -0.97 5.25 2.09
CA THR A 102 -1.00 3.77 2.11
C THR A 102 0.37 3.22 2.52
N MET A 103 0.39 2.24 3.42
CA MET A 103 1.61 1.69 4.02
C MET A 103 1.63 0.15 3.92
N PRO A 104 1.95 -0.41 2.74
CA PRO A 104 2.08 -1.85 2.57
C PRO A 104 3.32 -2.38 3.30
N MET A 105 3.11 -3.28 4.26
CA MET A 105 4.17 -3.84 5.11
C MET A 105 4.57 -5.23 4.63
N SER A 106 5.77 -5.38 4.04
CA SER A 106 6.31 -6.66 3.52
C SER A 106 5.25 -7.47 2.78
N SER A 107 4.57 -6.85 1.82
CA SER A 107 3.33 -7.39 1.26
C SER A 107 3.51 -8.55 0.29
N GLY A 108 4.65 -8.69 -0.38
CA GLY A 108 4.87 -9.79 -1.32
C GLY A 108 3.90 -9.82 -2.51
N VAL A 109 3.85 -10.95 -3.22
CA VAL A 109 3.00 -11.13 -4.41
C VAL A 109 1.51 -11.02 -4.03
N GLN A 110 0.66 -10.62 -4.98
CA GLN A 110 -0.72 -10.17 -4.72
C GLN A 110 -0.84 -8.86 -3.90
N GLY A 111 0.28 -8.33 -3.38
CA GLY A 111 0.44 -6.97 -2.84
C GLY A 111 1.31 -6.10 -3.74
N LEU A 112 2.50 -5.70 -3.27
CA LEU A 112 3.50 -4.93 -4.05
C LEU A 112 4.75 -5.71 -4.48
N GLY A 113 4.77 -7.02 -4.31
CA GLY A 113 5.79 -7.89 -4.93
C GLY A 113 5.55 -8.01 -6.43
N PRO A 114 6.58 -7.88 -7.29
CA PRO A 114 6.40 -7.95 -8.73
C PRO A 114 6.03 -9.36 -9.18
N TYR A 115 5.03 -9.47 -10.08
CA TYR A 115 4.61 -10.75 -10.65
C TYR A 115 5.64 -11.30 -11.63
N ARG A 116 6.25 -10.43 -12.47
CA ARG A 116 7.25 -10.84 -13.47
C ARG A 116 8.63 -11.17 -12.92
N TYR A 117 8.95 -10.64 -11.75
CA TYR A 117 10.31 -10.69 -11.18
C TYR A 117 10.33 -11.41 -9.84
N ALA A 118 9.51 -12.46 -9.69
CA ALA A 118 9.25 -13.14 -8.42
C ALA A 118 10.51 -13.67 -7.70
N SER A 119 11.55 -14.06 -8.42
CA SER A 119 12.73 -14.73 -7.86
C SER A 119 13.94 -13.83 -7.55
N LEU A 120 13.81 -12.50 -7.61
CA LEU A 120 14.97 -11.61 -7.42
C LEU A 120 15.61 -11.71 -6.03
N SER A 121 14.84 -12.08 -4.99
CA SER A 121 15.34 -12.39 -3.64
C SER A 121 15.83 -13.85 -3.46
N GLY A 122 15.97 -14.63 -4.54
CA GLY A 122 16.50 -16.00 -4.52
C GLY A 122 15.44 -17.10 -4.29
N GLN A 123 14.49 -16.87 -3.38
CA GLN A 123 13.23 -17.64 -3.27
C GLN A 123 12.10 -16.63 -3.21
N GLY A 124 11.02 -16.84 -3.96
CA GLY A 124 9.92 -15.88 -4.03
C GLY A 124 8.57 -16.57 -4.14
N GLU A 125 7.57 -15.96 -3.53
CA GLU A 125 6.18 -16.31 -3.80
C GLU A 125 5.85 -15.90 -5.25
N THR A 126 5.42 -16.86 -6.06
CA THR A 126 5.02 -16.66 -7.46
C THR A 126 3.52 -16.50 -7.54
N LEU A 127 2.99 -16.10 -8.70
CA LEU A 127 1.53 -16.02 -8.85
C LEU A 127 0.88 -17.40 -8.65
N GLU A 128 1.53 -18.45 -9.13
CA GLU A 128 1.08 -19.84 -9.10
C GLU A 128 0.95 -20.35 -7.66
N ASN A 129 2.04 -20.26 -6.88
CA ASN A 129 2.01 -20.77 -5.51
C ASN A 129 1.12 -19.91 -4.59
N SER A 130 1.05 -18.60 -4.83
CA SER A 130 0.18 -17.69 -4.08
C SER A 130 -1.30 -17.93 -4.37
N LYS A 131 -1.67 -18.12 -5.64
CA LYS A 131 -3.06 -18.47 -6.01
C LYS A 131 -3.44 -19.87 -5.60
N SER A 132 -2.49 -20.81 -5.52
CA SER A 132 -2.73 -22.15 -5.01
C SER A 132 -2.95 -22.15 -3.49
N GLY A 133 -2.10 -21.44 -2.73
CA GLY A 133 -2.18 -21.36 -1.27
C GLY A 133 -3.29 -20.46 -0.76
N ALA A 134 -3.62 -19.40 -1.49
CA ALA A 134 -4.65 -18.44 -1.12
C ALA A 134 -5.40 -17.86 -2.33
N PRO A 135 -6.21 -18.70 -3.00
CA PRO A 135 -6.98 -18.28 -4.16
C PRO A 135 -7.97 -17.15 -3.87
N TRP A 136 -8.34 -16.94 -2.60
CA TRP A 136 -9.33 -15.96 -2.14
C TRP A 136 -8.80 -14.53 -1.93
N TRP A 137 -7.48 -14.28 -2.02
CA TRP A 137 -6.91 -12.91 -1.89
C TRP A 137 -7.22 -12.01 -3.08
N SER A 138 -7.36 -12.61 -4.25
CA SER A 138 -7.59 -11.90 -5.50
C SER A 138 -8.75 -12.53 -6.27
N SER A 139 -9.30 -11.77 -7.20
CA SER A 139 -10.37 -12.27 -8.07
C SER A 139 -9.93 -13.50 -8.86
N SER A 140 -10.92 -14.29 -9.30
CA SER A 140 -10.70 -15.34 -10.31
C SER A 140 -10.08 -14.80 -11.61
N GLY A 141 -10.22 -13.50 -11.91
CA GLY A 141 -9.61 -12.85 -13.06
C GLY A 141 -8.08 -12.91 -13.05
N LEU A 142 -7.45 -12.68 -11.88
CA LEU A 142 -5.99 -12.82 -11.75
C LEU A 142 -5.56 -14.28 -11.92
N GLY A 143 -6.41 -15.23 -11.52
CA GLY A 143 -6.18 -16.66 -11.69
C GLY A 143 -6.02 -17.12 -13.14
N ARG A 144 -6.51 -16.34 -14.12
CA ARG A 144 -6.34 -16.65 -15.56
C ARG A 144 -4.91 -16.50 -16.06
N PHE A 145 -4.04 -15.87 -15.27
CA PHE A 145 -2.64 -15.60 -15.61
C PHE A 145 -1.65 -16.46 -14.83
N VAL A 146 -2.14 -17.43 -14.04
CA VAL A 146 -1.29 -18.49 -13.46
C VAL A 146 -0.53 -19.18 -14.60
N ASP A 147 0.77 -19.41 -14.40
CA ASP A 147 1.75 -19.90 -15.39
C ASP A 147 2.03 -18.94 -16.57
N HIS A 148 1.39 -17.78 -16.57
CA HIS A 148 1.46 -16.77 -17.63
C HIS A 148 1.62 -15.34 -17.08
N ALA A 149 2.29 -15.18 -15.93
CA ALA A 149 2.45 -13.88 -15.27
C ALA A 149 3.07 -12.79 -16.17
N SER A 150 3.91 -13.16 -17.14
CA SER A 150 4.48 -12.25 -18.14
C SER A 150 3.44 -11.62 -19.08
N SER A 151 2.30 -12.28 -19.26
CA SER A 151 1.19 -11.86 -20.13
C SER A 151 0.18 -10.94 -19.43
N LEU A 152 0.33 -10.69 -18.12
CA LEU A 152 -0.52 -9.72 -17.42
C LEU A 152 -0.39 -8.33 -18.05
N PRO A 153 -1.46 -7.58 -18.33
CA PRO A 153 -1.31 -6.21 -18.84
C PRO A 153 -0.72 -5.23 -17.80
N PHE A 154 -0.57 -5.66 -16.55
CA PHE A 154 -0.16 -4.86 -15.40
C PHE A 154 0.89 -5.59 -14.55
N ASP A 155 1.52 -4.89 -13.62
CA ASP A 155 2.38 -5.47 -12.59
C ASP A 155 2.25 -4.66 -11.28
N ALA A 156 2.88 -5.07 -10.19
CA ALA A 156 2.74 -4.39 -8.89
C ALA A 156 3.09 -2.88 -8.93
N HIS A 157 3.99 -2.45 -9.83
CA HIS A 157 4.32 -1.02 -9.99
C HIS A 157 3.14 -0.19 -10.50
N THR A 158 2.21 -0.78 -11.26
CA THR A 158 1.02 -0.07 -11.73
C THR A 158 0.02 0.13 -10.59
N ILE A 159 -0.07 -0.82 -9.65
CA ILE A 159 -0.85 -0.67 -8.42
C ILE A 159 -0.28 0.47 -7.57
N ALA A 160 1.04 0.45 -7.34
CA ALA A 160 1.72 1.51 -6.60
C ALA A 160 1.58 2.89 -7.27
N ALA A 161 1.71 2.96 -8.60
CA ALA A 161 1.53 4.20 -9.36
C ALA A 161 0.09 4.74 -9.29
N ALA A 162 -0.92 3.87 -9.26
CA ALA A 162 -2.32 4.26 -9.21
C ALA A 162 -2.75 4.88 -7.86
N LEU A 163 -1.90 4.79 -6.83
CA LEU A 163 -2.10 5.52 -5.58
C LEU A 163 -1.76 7.02 -5.71
N ALA A 164 -0.96 7.40 -6.71
CA ALA A 164 -0.63 8.80 -6.93
C ALA A 164 -1.88 9.65 -7.21
N PRO A 165 -1.97 10.90 -6.70
CA PRO A 165 -0.96 11.65 -5.97
C PRO A 165 -1.01 11.48 -4.45
N ARG A 166 -1.75 10.49 -3.94
CA ARG A 166 -1.84 10.18 -2.49
C ARG A 166 -0.57 9.45 -2.07
N ALA A 167 -0.23 9.57 -0.80
CA ALA A 167 1.07 9.15 -0.34
C ALA A 167 1.17 7.62 -0.23
N LEU A 168 2.38 7.09 -0.43
CA LEU A 168 2.70 5.66 -0.35
C LEU A 168 4.05 5.47 0.34
N VAL A 169 4.10 4.69 1.42
CA VAL A 169 5.37 4.26 2.03
C VAL A 169 5.45 2.75 2.11
N ILE A 170 6.39 2.17 1.38
CA ILE A 170 6.55 0.72 1.28
C ILE A 170 7.57 0.26 2.34
N ASP A 171 7.23 -0.71 3.18
CA ASP A 171 8.19 -1.37 4.07
C ASP A 171 8.63 -2.71 3.49
N GLN A 172 9.93 -3.00 3.56
CA GLN A 172 10.53 -4.26 3.12
C GLN A 172 11.56 -4.75 4.13
N GLY A 173 11.30 -5.92 4.72
CA GLY A 173 12.26 -6.63 5.58
C GLY A 173 13.23 -7.49 4.76
N THR A 174 14.53 -7.37 5.00
CA THR A 174 15.53 -8.06 4.18
C THR A 174 15.68 -9.55 4.49
N ALA A 175 15.19 -10.03 5.63
CA ALA A 175 15.35 -11.43 6.06
C ALA A 175 14.17 -12.35 5.66
N ASP A 176 13.22 -11.85 4.88
CA ASP A 176 12.17 -12.66 4.28
C ASP A 176 12.29 -12.66 2.75
N PRO A 177 12.78 -13.76 2.15
CA PRO A 177 12.91 -13.83 0.70
C PRO A 177 11.54 -13.91 0.00
N PHE A 178 10.50 -14.50 0.63
CA PHE A 178 9.21 -14.77 0.00
C PHE A 178 8.48 -13.51 -0.45
N VAL A 179 8.62 -12.40 0.28
CA VAL A 179 8.01 -11.10 -0.07
C VAL A 179 8.75 -10.36 -1.18
N ASN A 180 9.87 -10.91 -1.67
CA ASN A 180 10.66 -10.37 -2.75
C ASN A 180 11.07 -8.91 -2.53
N SER A 181 11.64 -8.62 -1.35
CA SER A 181 12.12 -7.30 -0.94
C SER A 181 13.04 -6.65 -1.98
N LYS A 182 13.90 -7.43 -2.62
CA LYS A 182 14.76 -6.95 -3.71
C LYS A 182 13.93 -6.52 -4.92
N GLY A 183 13.02 -7.36 -5.42
CA GLY A 183 12.18 -7.02 -6.55
C GLY A 183 11.30 -5.80 -6.30
N THR A 184 10.74 -5.68 -5.10
CA THR A 184 9.96 -4.49 -4.73
C THR A 184 10.85 -3.23 -4.72
N SER A 185 12.07 -3.34 -4.20
CA SER A 185 13.00 -2.21 -4.06
C SER A 185 13.60 -1.75 -5.38
N VAL A 186 14.01 -2.67 -6.26
CA VAL A 186 14.72 -2.30 -7.50
C VAL A 186 13.84 -2.24 -8.74
N VAL A 187 12.60 -2.76 -8.69
CA VAL A 187 11.64 -2.71 -9.82
C VAL A 187 10.41 -1.90 -9.46
N VAL A 188 9.66 -2.31 -8.44
CA VAL A 188 8.31 -1.78 -8.19
C VAL A 188 8.33 -0.34 -7.72
N TYR A 189 9.08 -0.07 -6.64
CA TYR A 189 9.24 1.27 -6.08
C TYR A 189 9.76 2.30 -7.12
N PRO A 190 10.90 2.09 -7.79
CA PRO A 190 11.45 3.10 -8.69
C PRO A 190 10.59 3.32 -9.94
N ALA A 191 9.90 2.29 -10.45
CA ALA A 191 8.94 2.45 -11.53
C ALA A 191 7.75 3.34 -11.12
N ALA A 192 7.16 3.07 -9.94
CA ALA A 192 6.08 3.90 -9.41
C ALA A 192 6.54 5.33 -9.08
N LYS A 193 7.75 5.48 -8.52
CA LYS A 193 8.38 6.78 -8.24
C LYS A 193 8.41 7.69 -9.46
N ARG A 194 8.67 7.17 -10.66
CA ARG A 194 8.66 7.98 -11.89
C ARG A 194 7.30 8.60 -12.19
N VAL A 195 6.20 7.94 -11.85
CA VAL A 195 4.85 8.50 -12.00
C VAL A 195 4.62 9.61 -10.98
N TYR A 196 5.04 9.42 -9.73
CA TYR A 196 4.96 10.46 -8.70
C TYR A 196 5.82 11.68 -9.05
N GLU A 197 7.04 11.48 -9.56
CA GLU A 197 7.92 12.56 -10.03
C GLU A 197 7.32 13.31 -11.22
N TRP A 198 6.74 12.59 -12.18
CA TRP A 198 6.03 13.19 -13.31
C TRP A 198 4.83 14.04 -12.86
N LEU A 199 4.12 13.62 -11.83
CA LEU A 199 3.03 14.39 -11.22
C LEU A 199 3.50 15.52 -10.29
N GLY A 200 4.81 15.74 -10.13
CA GLY A 200 5.35 16.78 -9.25
C GLY A 200 5.23 16.48 -7.75
N VAL A 201 4.90 15.23 -7.38
CA VAL A 201 4.71 14.76 -6.00
C VAL A 201 5.67 13.61 -5.66
N GLY A 202 6.87 13.61 -6.27
CA GLY A 202 7.90 12.58 -6.07
C GLY A 202 8.23 12.31 -4.60
N ASP A 203 8.03 13.29 -3.73
CA ASP A 203 8.30 13.21 -2.30
C ASP A 203 7.15 12.56 -1.49
N ARG A 204 6.03 12.21 -2.13
CA ARG A 204 4.88 11.50 -1.54
C ARG A 204 4.95 9.97 -1.70
N ILE A 205 5.99 9.44 -2.32
CA ILE A 205 6.28 8.01 -2.33
C ILE A 205 7.66 7.74 -1.70
N GLY A 206 7.75 6.68 -0.91
CA GLY A 206 8.98 6.25 -0.26
C GLY A 206 9.06 4.74 -0.06
N ILE A 207 10.27 4.22 0.10
CA ILE A 207 10.55 2.86 0.51
C ILE A 207 11.45 2.83 1.74
N SER A 208 11.17 1.91 2.65
CA SER A 208 11.95 1.63 3.84
C SER A 208 12.44 0.19 3.76
N VAL A 209 13.68 0.02 3.29
CA VAL A 209 14.39 -1.26 3.37
C VAL A 209 15.06 -1.35 4.73
N ARG A 210 14.69 -2.37 5.52
CA ARG A 210 15.19 -2.56 6.89
C ARG A 210 15.63 -4.00 7.13
N GLY A 211 16.45 -4.19 8.16
CA GLY A 211 16.66 -5.52 8.72
C GLY A 211 15.38 -6.13 9.30
N GLY A 212 15.46 -7.42 9.64
CA GLY A 212 14.34 -8.15 10.22
C GLY A 212 13.56 -8.99 9.20
N GLY A 213 12.71 -9.87 9.73
CA GLY A 213 11.99 -10.89 8.96
C GLY A 213 10.54 -10.52 8.60
N HIS A 214 9.77 -11.53 8.21
CA HIS A 214 8.36 -11.41 7.85
C HIS A 214 7.54 -10.88 9.04
N CYS A 215 6.65 -9.91 8.79
CA CYS A 215 5.78 -9.30 9.82
C CYS A 215 6.51 -8.74 11.06
N ASP A 216 7.79 -8.40 10.94
CA ASP A 216 8.54 -7.78 12.04
C ASP A 216 7.99 -6.37 12.35
N LEU A 217 7.68 -6.15 13.64
CA LEU A 217 7.05 -4.93 14.12
C LEU A 217 7.93 -3.67 13.96
N SER A 218 9.24 -3.84 13.81
CA SER A 218 10.17 -2.72 13.53
C SER A 218 9.82 -1.96 12.24
N GLY A 219 9.08 -2.58 11.30
CA GLY A 219 8.59 -1.91 10.09
C GLY A 219 7.74 -0.69 10.38
N PHE A 220 6.83 -0.79 11.35
CA PHE A 220 5.95 0.31 11.74
C PHE A 220 6.75 1.53 12.25
N THR A 221 7.76 1.29 13.06
CA THR A 221 8.67 2.35 13.55
C THR A 221 9.57 2.88 12.43
N SER A 222 9.96 2.01 11.50
CA SER A 222 10.81 2.36 10.35
C SER A 222 10.10 3.30 9.36
N VAL A 223 8.79 3.16 9.17
CA VAL A 223 8.00 4.04 8.29
C VAL A 223 7.38 5.25 9.00
N LEU A 224 7.30 5.24 10.33
CA LEU A 224 6.68 6.31 11.12
C LEU A 224 7.16 7.73 10.76
N PRO A 225 8.47 8.01 10.54
CA PRO A 225 8.88 9.34 10.11
C PRO A 225 8.18 9.81 8.82
N PHE A 226 8.01 8.92 7.83
CA PHE A 226 7.26 9.24 6.61
C PHE A 226 5.77 9.53 6.91
N VAL A 227 5.18 8.79 7.86
CA VAL A 227 3.80 9.04 8.31
C VAL A 227 3.69 10.44 8.92
N GLN A 228 4.62 10.80 9.80
CA GLN A 228 4.67 12.13 10.43
C GLN A 228 4.91 13.24 9.39
N LYS A 229 5.72 12.99 8.35
CA LYS A 229 5.86 13.91 7.22
C LYS A 229 4.51 14.18 6.57
N ILE A 230 3.75 13.13 6.24
CA ILE A 230 2.51 13.27 5.48
C ILE A 230 1.35 13.80 6.34
N LEU A 231 1.17 13.28 7.56
CA LEU A 231 0.04 13.65 8.41
C LEU A 231 0.27 14.91 9.23
N LEU A 232 1.51 15.15 9.67
CA LEU A 232 1.85 16.19 10.63
C LEU A 232 2.79 17.25 10.03
N ASN A 233 3.06 17.18 8.72
CA ASN A 233 3.96 18.09 8.00
C ASN A 233 5.36 18.21 8.64
N GLN A 234 5.85 17.12 9.25
CA GLN A 234 7.16 17.11 9.91
C GLN A 234 8.30 16.92 8.91
N THR A 235 9.44 17.56 9.18
CA THR A 235 10.68 17.31 8.46
C THR A 235 11.28 15.97 8.89
N ILE A 236 11.77 15.19 7.93
CA ILE A 236 12.37 13.88 8.18
C ILE A 236 13.83 13.86 7.75
N SER A 237 14.66 13.10 8.48
CA SER A 237 16.08 12.88 8.16
C SER A 237 16.33 11.56 7.42
N LYS A 238 15.43 10.59 7.57
CA LYS A 238 15.57 9.29 6.90
C LYS A 238 15.35 9.43 5.39
N ASN A 239 16.29 8.91 4.61
CA ASN A 239 16.19 8.83 3.17
C ASN A 239 15.31 7.64 2.76
N TYR A 240 14.10 7.92 2.25
CA TYR A 240 13.16 6.91 1.75
C TYR A 240 13.33 6.59 0.25
N ASP A 241 14.40 7.04 -0.39
CA ASP A 241 14.86 6.59 -1.71
C ASP A 241 16.00 5.56 -1.62
N ASN A 242 16.46 5.23 -0.40
CA ASN A 242 17.54 4.27 -0.18
C ASN A 242 17.05 2.83 -0.32
N LEU A 243 17.57 2.11 -1.33
CA LEU A 243 17.22 0.72 -1.64
C LEU A 243 18.01 -0.31 -0.79
N GLY A 244 18.77 0.15 0.20
CA GLY A 244 19.59 -0.69 1.06
C GLY A 244 20.71 -1.39 0.29
N SER A 245 20.99 -2.66 0.64
CA SER A 245 22.02 -3.46 -0.01
C SER A 245 21.63 -3.98 -1.40
N TYR A 246 20.41 -3.69 -1.87
CA TYR A 246 19.91 -4.20 -3.16
C TYR A 246 20.46 -3.46 -4.37
N GLY A 247 21.15 -2.33 -4.17
CA GLY A 247 21.85 -1.59 -5.22
C GLY A 247 20.97 -0.57 -5.92
N SER A 248 21.04 -0.53 -7.25
CA SER A 248 20.38 0.49 -8.08
C SER A 248 19.08 -0.01 -8.70
N PRO A 249 18.18 0.91 -9.11
CA PRO A 249 16.99 0.55 -9.88
C PRO A 249 17.32 -0.28 -11.13
N MET A 250 16.59 -1.36 -11.36
CA MET A 250 16.69 -2.20 -12.56
C MET A 250 15.87 -1.56 -13.69
N THR A 251 16.39 -0.50 -14.30
CA THR A 251 15.68 0.31 -15.31
C THR A 251 15.21 -0.47 -16.54
N ALA A 252 15.90 -1.57 -16.89
CA ALA A 252 15.48 -2.49 -17.95
C ALA A 252 14.11 -3.14 -17.69
N ALA A 253 13.63 -3.18 -16.44
CA ALA A 253 12.31 -3.70 -16.08
C ALA A 253 11.16 -2.70 -16.32
N PHE A 254 11.48 -1.42 -16.54
CA PHE A 254 10.50 -0.36 -16.79
C PHE A 254 11.03 0.63 -17.84
N PRO A 255 11.36 0.17 -19.06
CA PRO A 255 12.07 0.97 -20.07
C PRO A 255 11.27 2.19 -20.54
N TRP A 256 9.95 2.17 -20.37
CA TRP A 256 9.02 3.26 -20.71
C TRP A 256 9.34 4.58 -20.01
N VAL A 257 10.11 4.58 -18.91
CA VAL A 257 10.50 5.81 -18.21
C VAL A 257 11.31 6.77 -19.06
N THR A 258 11.98 6.26 -20.10
CA THR A 258 12.72 7.07 -21.08
C THR A 258 11.79 7.88 -21.99
N ALA A 259 10.51 7.48 -22.09
CA ALA A 259 9.48 8.13 -22.89
C ALA A 259 8.44 8.86 -22.02
N THR A 260 8.80 9.24 -20.79
CA THR A 260 7.90 9.96 -19.88
C THR A 260 7.46 11.28 -20.53
N PRO A 261 6.15 11.55 -20.68
CA PRO A 261 5.66 12.78 -21.29
C PRO A 261 6.14 14.01 -20.51
N LYS A 262 6.25 15.15 -21.19
CA LYS A 262 6.43 16.43 -20.49
C LYS A 262 5.22 16.68 -19.59
N VAL A 263 5.46 17.22 -18.40
CA VAL A 263 4.37 17.67 -17.52
C VAL A 263 3.57 18.73 -18.28
N PRO A 264 2.25 18.53 -18.51
CA PRO A 264 1.46 19.49 -19.27
C PRO A 264 1.46 20.85 -18.56
N SER A 265 1.82 21.91 -19.29
CA SER A 265 1.73 23.28 -18.76
C SER A 265 0.27 23.58 -18.42
N GLY A 266 -0.03 23.82 -17.14
CA GLY A 266 -1.37 24.21 -16.66
C GLY A 266 -2.20 23.10 -16.01
N TRP A 267 -1.69 21.87 -15.90
CA TRP A 267 -2.37 20.80 -15.14
C TRP A 267 -1.77 20.66 -13.73
N TRP A 268 -2.62 20.85 -12.72
CA TRP A 268 -2.42 20.59 -11.29
C TRP A 268 -1.11 21.15 -10.69
N THR A 269 -1.07 22.46 -10.46
CA THR A 269 -0.50 22.91 -9.19
C THR A 269 -1.44 22.39 -8.09
N ILE A 270 -1.26 21.14 -7.65
CA ILE A 270 -1.85 20.68 -6.39
C ILE A 270 -1.36 21.71 -5.38
N GLN A 271 -2.26 22.59 -4.95
CA GLN A 271 -1.91 23.70 -4.08
C GLN A 271 -1.19 23.09 -2.87
N ARG A 272 0.05 23.53 -2.67
CA ARG A 272 0.73 23.40 -1.39
C ARG A 272 -0.02 24.32 -0.43
N THR A 273 -1.08 23.81 0.20
CA THR A 273 -1.76 24.45 1.33
C THR A 273 -1.77 23.49 2.48
#